data_AF-A0A2V8LSD3-F1
#
_entry.id   AF-A0A2V8LSD3-F1
#
_cell.length_a   1.000
_cell.length_b   1.000
_cell.length_c   1.000
_cell.angle_alpha   90.00
_cell.angle_beta   90.00
_cell.angle_gamma   90.00
#
_symmetry.space_group_name_H-M   'P 1'
#
loop_
_entity.id
_entity.type
_entity.pdbx_description
1 polymer ?
#
loop_
_entity_poly.entity_id
_entity_poly.type
_entity_poly.pdbx_seq_one_letter_code
_entity_poly.pdbx_strand_id
1 'polypeptide(L)'
;MKRLLPALALVLMLVRPSVAQQQQEFFETRIRPLLAQQCFSCHTDEKMGGLRLDSKESVLKGGTRGPAVVPGEPDKSLLLDAVRQTGELKMPKGGQHLTDTQIQDLTTWIKDGAYWPELIAKTPAAEREFFESRIRPLLAQQCFVCHTNSKMGGLRLDSRDDILKGGKSGPAIVPG
;
A
#
# COMPACT_ATOMS: atom_id res chain seq x y z
N MET A 1 -7.90 6.05 -65.93
CA MET A 1 -7.58 6.90 -64.75
C MET A 1 -7.60 6.03 -63.50
N LYS A 2 -6.44 5.47 -63.08
CA LYS A 2 -6.32 4.63 -61.87
C LYS A 2 -5.99 5.54 -60.69
N ARG A 3 -6.94 5.74 -59.76
CA ARG A 3 -6.69 6.49 -58.53
C ARG A 3 -6.02 5.54 -57.52
N LEU A 4 -4.74 5.77 -57.26
CA LEU A 4 -3.99 5.18 -56.16
C LEU A 4 -4.49 5.82 -54.85
N LEU A 5 -5.11 5.05 -53.97
CA LEU A 5 -5.41 5.44 -52.59
C LEU A 5 -4.16 5.16 -51.74
N PRO A 6 -3.64 6.12 -50.96
CA PRO A 6 -2.49 5.87 -50.10
C PRO A 6 -2.95 5.04 -48.90
N ALA A 7 -2.26 3.93 -48.64
CA ALA A 7 -2.45 3.17 -47.41
C ALA A 7 -1.96 4.02 -46.23
N LEU A 8 -2.91 4.58 -45.47
CA LEU A 8 -2.64 5.25 -44.21
C LEU A 8 -2.24 4.18 -43.18
N ALA A 9 -0.94 3.90 -43.07
CA ALA A 9 -0.41 3.03 -42.04
C ALA A 9 -0.53 3.71 -40.67
N LEU A 10 -1.57 3.32 -39.91
CA LEU A 10 -1.74 3.71 -38.51
C LEU A 10 -0.65 3.03 -37.67
N VAL A 11 0.43 3.75 -37.36
CA VAL A 11 1.49 3.29 -36.47
C VAL A 11 0.98 3.39 -35.03
N LEU A 12 0.54 2.26 -34.47
CA LEU A 12 0.17 2.15 -33.06
C LEU A 12 1.45 2.16 -32.21
N MET A 13 1.82 3.32 -31.66
CA MET A 13 2.93 3.41 -30.70
C MET A 13 2.54 2.72 -29.38
N LEU A 14 3.19 1.60 -29.07
CA LEU A 14 3.07 0.94 -27.77
C LEU A 14 3.75 1.81 -26.70
N VAL A 15 2.96 2.50 -25.89
CA VAL A 15 3.45 3.23 -24.71
C VAL A 15 3.92 2.20 -23.68
N ARG A 16 5.23 2.13 -23.44
CA ARG A 16 5.80 1.29 -22.38
C ARG A 16 5.65 2.00 -21.03
N PRO A 17 5.25 1.30 -19.96
CA PRO A 17 5.23 1.90 -18.63
C PRO A 17 6.64 2.34 -18.22
N SER A 18 6.74 3.44 -17.49
CA SER A 18 8.00 3.87 -16.89
C SER A 18 8.46 2.88 -15.80
N VAL A 19 9.76 2.88 -15.51
CA VAL A 19 10.33 2.06 -14.41
C VAL A 19 9.62 2.32 -13.09
N ALA A 20 9.32 3.58 -12.77
CA ALA A 20 8.60 3.95 -11.55
C ALA A 20 7.17 3.36 -11.52
N GLN A 21 6.45 3.37 -12.65
CA GLN A 21 5.13 2.75 -12.75
C GLN A 21 5.20 1.23 -12.53
N GLN A 22 6.20 0.57 -13.11
CA GLN A 22 6.38 -0.86 -12.96
C GLN A 22 6.77 -1.25 -11.51
N GLN A 23 7.66 -0.48 -10.87
CA GLN A 23 8.01 -0.69 -9.47
C GLN A 23 6.83 -0.44 -8.53
N GLN A 24 6.02 0.58 -8.81
CA GLN A 24 4.80 0.84 -8.06
C GLN A 24 3.78 -0.29 -8.21
N GLU A 25 3.53 -0.75 -9.43
CA GLU A 25 2.63 -1.87 -9.68
C GLU A 25 3.12 -3.14 -8.97
N PHE A 26 4.40 -3.45 -9.05
CA PHE A 26 4.99 -4.59 -8.35
C PHE A 26 4.83 -4.46 -6.84
N PHE A 27 5.12 -3.29 -6.27
CA PHE A 27 4.95 -3.05 -4.85
C PHE A 27 3.49 -3.23 -4.41
N GLU A 28 2.55 -2.58 -5.10
CA GLU A 28 1.14 -2.56 -4.71
C GLU A 28 0.45 -3.93 -4.90
N THR A 29 0.89 -4.72 -5.89
CA THR A 29 0.28 -6.03 -6.19
C THR A 29 0.96 -7.21 -5.51
N ARG A 30 2.26 -7.11 -5.20
CA ARG A 30 3.07 -8.23 -4.66
C ARG A 30 3.52 -7.98 -3.23
N ILE A 31 4.06 -6.80 -2.95
CA ILE A 31 4.76 -6.53 -1.68
C ILE A 31 3.81 -6.03 -0.60
N ARG A 32 3.01 -4.99 -0.86
CA ARG A 32 2.09 -4.44 0.13
C ARG A 32 1.09 -5.49 0.65
N PRO A 33 0.45 -6.33 -0.19
CA PRO A 33 -0.45 -7.36 0.30
C PRO A 33 0.27 -8.42 1.12
N LEU A 34 1.50 -8.78 0.74
CA LEU A 34 2.33 -9.73 1.48
C LEU A 34 2.67 -9.22 2.88
N LEU A 35 3.17 -7.98 2.98
CA LEU A 35 3.49 -7.35 4.26
C LEU A 35 2.23 -7.21 5.13
N ALA A 36 1.09 -6.83 4.53
CA ALA A 36 -0.17 -6.72 5.25
C ALA A 36 -0.66 -8.05 5.83
N GLN A 37 -0.53 -9.13 5.07
CA GLN A 37 -1.02 -10.45 5.48
C GLN A 37 -0.08 -11.16 6.45
N GLN A 38 1.24 -11.02 6.26
CA GLN A 38 2.24 -11.83 6.97
C GLN A 38 3.00 -11.08 8.06
N CYS A 39 2.96 -9.73 8.08
CA CYS A 39 3.83 -8.93 8.94
C CYS A 39 3.08 -7.94 9.84
N PHE A 40 2.07 -7.25 9.31
CA PHE A 40 1.49 -6.08 9.98
C PHE A 40 0.79 -6.41 11.30
N SER A 41 0.20 -7.60 11.45
CA SER A 41 -0.47 -8.00 12.69
C SER A 41 0.44 -7.94 13.94
N CYS A 42 1.76 -8.07 13.76
CA CYS A 42 2.74 -8.03 14.83
C CYS A 42 3.72 -6.84 14.74
N HIS A 43 3.93 -6.26 13.56
CA HIS A 43 5.00 -5.28 13.27
C HIS A 43 4.47 -3.91 12.78
N THR A 44 3.40 -3.37 13.38
CA THR A 44 2.88 -2.00 13.12
C THR A 44 3.03 -1.04 14.30
N ASP A 45 2.88 -1.50 15.55
CA ASP A 45 2.87 -0.63 16.74
C ASP A 45 4.08 -0.85 17.68
N GLU A 46 5.28 -1.02 17.09
CA GLU A 46 6.56 -1.25 17.79
C GLU A 46 6.60 -2.45 18.78
N LYS A 47 5.76 -3.47 18.56
CA LYS A 47 5.82 -4.73 19.30
C LYS A 47 6.77 -5.71 18.59
N MET A 48 7.38 -6.63 19.35
CA MET A 48 8.32 -7.66 18.87
C MET A 48 9.68 -7.13 18.37
N GLY A 49 10.53 -6.64 19.29
CA GLY A 49 11.90 -6.23 18.99
C GLY A 49 12.03 -4.80 18.45
N GLY A 50 11.02 -3.95 18.67
CA GLY A 50 10.99 -2.56 18.21
C GLY A 50 10.93 -2.41 16.70
N LEU A 51 10.51 -3.46 15.98
CA LEU A 51 10.44 -3.47 14.52
C LEU A 51 9.06 -3.05 14.03
N ARG A 52 9.04 -2.09 13.11
CA ARG A 52 7.88 -1.72 12.30
C ARG A 52 8.15 -1.99 10.82
N LEU A 53 7.14 -2.50 10.11
CA LEU A 53 7.24 -2.88 8.69
C LEU A 53 6.22 -2.16 7.80
N ASP A 54 5.48 -1.20 8.36
CA ASP A 54 4.34 -0.53 7.73
C ASP A 54 4.67 0.81 7.05
N SER A 55 5.93 1.24 7.10
CA SER A 55 6.44 2.42 6.38
C SER A 55 7.86 2.22 5.89
N LYS A 56 8.24 3.00 4.87
CA LYS A 56 9.59 3.00 4.29
C LYS A 56 10.64 3.32 5.35
N GLU A 57 10.40 4.37 6.13
CA GLU A 57 11.33 4.85 7.15
C GLU A 57 11.55 3.78 8.22
N SER A 58 10.47 3.11 8.64
CA SER A 58 10.53 2.05 9.64
C SER A 58 11.27 0.80 9.15
N VAL A 59 11.05 0.34 7.90
CA VAL A 59 11.76 -0.85 7.38
C VAL A 59 13.26 -0.60 7.23
N LEU A 60 13.65 0.62 6.85
CA LEU A 60 15.05 1.01 6.68
C LEU A 60 15.76 1.23 8.03
N LYS A 61 15.06 1.84 9.00
CA LYS A 61 15.55 1.95 10.37
C LYS A 61 15.71 0.57 11.02
N GLY A 62 14.71 -0.29 10.82
CA GLY A 62 14.63 -1.61 11.43
C GLY A 62 14.40 -1.56 12.94
N GLY A 63 14.68 -2.69 13.59
CA GLY A 63 14.46 -2.88 15.03
C GLY A 63 15.74 -2.82 15.84
N THR A 64 15.73 -3.42 17.04
CA THR A 64 16.90 -3.46 17.93
C THR A 64 18.12 -4.20 17.36
N ARG A 65 17.92 -5.00 16.31
CA ARG A 65 18.97 -5.75 15.61
C ARG A 65 19.55 -5.02 14.40
N GLY A 66 19.09 -3.81 14.11
CA GLY A 66 19.47 -3.03 12.93
C GLY A 66 18.41 -3.05 11.82
N PRO A 67 18.76 -2.56 10.62
CA PRO A 67 17.86 -2.42 9.47
C PRO A 67 17.16 -3.74 9.11
N ALA A 68 15.86 -3.70 8.86
CA ALA A 68 15.15 -4.86 8.35
C ALA A 68 15.45 -5.07 6.85
N VAL A 69 15.57 -3.97 6.12
CA VAL A 69 15.84 -3.95 4.67
C VAL A 69 17.02 -3.03 4.38
N VAL A 70 17.96 -3.53 3.59
CA VAL A 70 19.06 -2.77 2.99
C VAL A 70 18.82 -2.70 1.48
N PRO A 71 18.39 -1.55 0.93
CA PRO A 71 18.09 -1.39 -0.50
C PRO A 71 19.25 -1.84 -1.39
N GLY A 72 18.96 -2.69 -2.37
CA GLY A 72 19.95 -3.25 -3.29
C GLY A 72 20.75 -4.43 -2.73
N GLU A 73 20.61 -4.74 -1.44
CA GLU A 73 21.42 -5.77 -0.76
C GLU A 73 20.54 -6.83 -0.05
N PRO A 74 19.93 -7.76 -0.81
CA PRO A 74 19.11 -8.84 -0.23
C PRO A 74 19.83 -9.63 0.86
N ASP A 75 21.10 -10.00 0.63
CA ASP A 75 21.85 -10.85 1.55
C ASP A 75 22.32 -10.11 2.82
N LYS A 76 22.17 -8.78 2.87
CA LYS A 76 22.41 -7.98 4.10
C LYS A 76 21.10 -7.57 4.79
N SER A 77 19.96 -8.01 4.28
CA SER A 77 18.65 -7.61 4.78
C SER A 77 18.11 -8.64 5.77
N LEU A 78 18.04 -8.27 7.06
CA LEU A 78 17.55 -9.15 8.14
C LEU A 78 16.15 -9.71 7.90
N LEU A 79 15.30 -8.99 7.15
CA LEU A 79 13.99 -9.47 6.76
C LEU A 79 14.08 -10.80 6.01
N LEU A 80 15.01 -10.91 5.04
CA LEU A 80 15.16 -12.13 4.23
C LEU A 80 15.75 -13.27 5.03
N ASP A 81 16.75 -13.02 5.88
CA ASP A 81 17.29 -14.04 6.79
C ASP A 81 16.20 -14.60 7.71
N ALA A 82 15.35 -13.73 8.24
CA ALA A 82 14.28 -14.11 9.15
C ALA A 82 13.20 -14.96 8.47
N VAL A 83 12.75 -14.57 7.27
CA VAL A 83 11.69 -15.32 6.55
C VAL A 83 12.21 -16.56 5.84
N ARG A 84 13.50 -16.62 5.47
CA ARG A 84 14.17 -17.85 4.99
C ARG A 84 14.48 -18.82 6.13
N GLN A 85 14.43 -18.33 7.38
CA GLN A 85 14.70 -19.10 8.60
C GLN A 85 16.09 -19.74 8.64
N THR A 86 17.07 -19.11 8.01
CA THR A 86 18.46 -19.58 7.90
C THR A 86 19.30 -19.27 9.14
N GLY A 87 18.87 -18.31 9.96
CA GLY A 87 19.54 -17.90 11.20
C GLY A 87 18.78 -18.24 12.48
N GLU A 88 19.20 -17.62 13.58
CA GLU A 88 18.53 -17.73 14.88
C GLU A 88 17.16 -17.04 14.91
N LEU A 89 17.05 -15.91 14.19
CA LEU A 89 15.79 -15.19 14.04
C LEU A 89 14.97 -15.90 12.97
N LYS A 90 13.79 -16.38 13.34
CA LYS A 90 12.86 -17.06 12.43
C LYS A 90 11.51 -16.38 12.47
N MET A 91 11.00 -16.06 11.29
CA MET A 91 9.68 -15.48 11.08
C MET A 91 8.91 -16.27 10.00
N PRO A 92 7.58 -16.20 10.02
CA PRO A 92 6.75 -15.72 11.13
C PRO A 92 6.79 -16.67 12.34
N LYS A 93 6.66 -16.14 13.57
CA LYS A 93 6.58 -16.95 14.79
C LYS A 93 5.19 -17.57 14.92
N GLY A 94 5.09 -18.89 14.76
CA GLY A 94 3.82 -19.62 14.89
C GLY A 94 2.80 -19.32 13.78
N GLY A 95 3.18 -18.58 12.75
CA GLY A 95 2.37 -18.30 11.57
C GLY A 95 2.70 -19.23 10.40
N GLN A 96 1.96 -19.10 9.31
CA GLN A 96 2.25 -19.83 8.07
C GLN A 96 3.59 -19.36 7.48
N HIS A 97 4.46 -20.30 7.13
CA HIS A 97 5.70 -19.97 6.45
C HIS A 97 5.42 -19.35 5.07
N LEU A 98 6.26 -18.39 4.66
CA LEU A 98 6.15 -17.80 3.34
C LEU A 98 6.47 -18.85 2.27
N THR A 99 5.76 -18.81 1.16
CA THR A 99 6.08 -19.62 -0.02
C THR A 99 7.37 -19.12 -0.69
N ASP A 100 8.04 -19.98 -1.45
CA ASP A 100 9.22 -19.61 -2.23
C ASP A 100 8.96 -18.40 -3.13
N THR A 101 7.78 -18.32 -3.74
CA THR A 101 7.36 -17.18 -4.56
C THR A 101 7.31 -15.88 -3.75
N GLN A 102 6.78 -15.91 -2.52
CA GLN A 102 6.72 -14.72 -1.66
C GLN A 102 8.12 -14.29 -1.19
N ILE A 103 9.00 -15.25 -0.86
CA ILE A 103 10.40 -14.97 -0.53
C ILE A 103 11.13 -14.38 -1.74
N GLN A 104 10.84 -14.90 -2.95
CA GLN A 104 11.40 -14.37 -4.19
C GLN A 104 10.88 -12.96 -4.48
N ASP A 105 9.61 -12.67 -4.26
CA ASP A 105 9.04 -11.34 -4.44
C ASP A 105 9.73 -10.32 -3.51
N LEU A 106 9.92 -10.66 -2.22
CA LEU A 106 10.69 -9.82 -1.29
C LEU A 106 12.14 -9.66 -1.73
N THR A 107 12.77 -10.74 -2.21
CA THR A 107 14.16 -10.72 -2.69
C THR A 107 14.30 -9.76 -3.88
N THR A 108 13.41 -9.85 -4.86
CA THR A 108 13.38 -8.97 -6.04
C THR A 108 13.13 -7.53 -5.62
N TRP A 109 12.14 -7.28 -4.76
CA TRP A 109 11.83 -5.94 -4.28
C TRP A 109 13.03 -5.26 -3.61
N ILE A 110 13.73 -5.98 -2.72
CA ILE A 110 14.91 -5.45 -2.03
C ILE A 110 16.04 -5.20 -3.03
N LYS A 111 16.28 -6.16 -3.94
CA LYS A 111 17.30 -6.03 -4.99
C LYS A 111 17.07 -4.82 -5.88
N ASP A 112 15.81 -4.50 -6.18
CA ASP A 112 15.41 -3.36 -7.01
C ASP A 112 15.36 -2.04 -6.24
N GLY A 113 15.99 -1.98 -5.07
CA GLY A 113 16.13 -0.77 -4.26
C GLY A 113 15.02 -0.55 -3.23
N ALA A 114 14.24 -1.59 -2.93
CA ALA A 114 13.15 -1.56 -1.97
C ALA A 114 12.18 -0.38 -2.20
N TYR A 115 11.79 -0.18 -3.47
CA TYR A 115 10.90 0.91 -3.86
C TYR A 115 9.64 0.90 -2.98
N TRP A 116 9.35 2.04 -2.37
CA TRP A 116 8.16 2.25 -1.58
C TRP A 116 7.45 3.45 -2.20
N PRO A 117 6.24 3.26 -2.77
CA PRO A 117 5.47 4.36 -3.30
C PRO A 117 5.23 5.36 -2.17
N GLU A 118 5.70 6.59 -2.35
CA GLU A 118 5.18 7.69 -1.55
C GLU A 118 3.68 7.70 -1.76
N LEU A 119 2.92 7.89 -0.69
CA LEU A 119 1.51 8.18 -0.82
C LEU A 119 1.44 9.49 -1.60
N ILE A 120 1.24 9.39 -2.91
CA ILE A 120 0.93 10.54 -3.72
C ILE A 120 -0.42 10.96 -3.19
N ALA A 121 -0.41 11.95 -2.30
CA ALA A 121 -1.59 12.61 -1.82
C ALA A 121 -2.37 12.99 -3.07
N LYS A 122 -3.48 12.29 -3.30
CA LYS A 122 -4.37 12.64 -4.39
C LYS A 122 -4.76 14.09 -4.15
N THR A 123 -4.87 14.86 -5.23
CA THR A 123 -5.29 16.26 -5.08
C THR A 123 -6.62 16.30 -4.32
N PRO A 124 -6.91 17.34 -3.51
CA PRO A 124 -8.19 17.44 -2.81
C PRO A 124 -9.40 17.32 -3.74
N ALA A 125 -9.23 17.67 -5.02
CA ALA A 125 -10.24 17.43 -6.06
C ALA A 125 -10.41 15.93 -6.37
N ALA A 126 -9.32 15.21 -6.65
CA ALA A 126 -9.37 13.77 -6.95
C ALA A 126 -9.87 12.94 -5.76
N GLU A 127 -9.56 13.34 -4.53
CA GLU A 127 -10.08 12.67 -3.33
C GLU A 127 -11.57 12.91 -3.12
N ARG A 128 -12.04 14.14 -3.33
CA ARG A 128 -13.47 14.46 -3.29
C ARG A 128 -14.22 13.70 -4.38
N GLU A 129 -13.71 13.67 -5.60
CA GLU A 129 -14.33 12.93 -6.69
C GLU A 129 -14.42 11.42 -6.39
N PHE A 130 -13.34 10.82 -5.88
CA PHE A 130 -13.38 9.43 -5.45
C PHE A 130 -14.40 9.19 -4.33
N PHE A 131 -14.46 10.09 -3.35
CA PHE A 131 -15.43 10.01 -2.27
C PHE A 131 -16.87 10.05 -2.82
N GLU A 132 -17.20 11.06 -3.62
CA GLU A 132 -18.54 11.25 -4.18
C GLU A 132 -18.97 10.09 -5.07
N SER A 133 -18.07 9.57 -5.91
CA SER A 133 -18.40 8.53 -6.89
C SER A 133 -18.38 7.10 -6.32
N ARG A 134 -17.51 6.81 -5.34
CA ARG A 134 -17.28 5.43 -4.88
C ARG A 134 -17.71 5.17 -3.45
N ILE A 135 -17.54 6.14 -2.56
CA ILE A 135 -17.74 5.93 -1.11
C ILE A 135 -19.11 6.43 -0.66
N ARG A 136 -19.50 7.64 -1.09
CA ARG A 136 -20.77 8.26 -0.73
C ARG A 136 -21.99 7.38 -1.04
N PRO A 137 -22.09 6.68 -2.21
CA PRO A 137 -23.23 5.82 -2.49
C PRO A 137 -23.35 4.64 -1.53
N LEU A 138 -22.23 4.13 -1.02
CA LEU A 138 -22.21 3.05 -0.01
C LEU A 138 -22.70 3.60 1.33
N LEU A 139 -22.13 4.72 1.78
CA LEU A 139 -22.54 5.36 3.03
C LEU A 139 -24.02 5.81 3.01
N ALA A 140 -24.51 6.26 1.85
CA ALA A 140 -25.90 6.64 1.68
C ALA A 140 -26.87 5.48 1.91
N GLN A 141 -26.48 4.26 1.52
CA GLN A 141 -27.32 3.07 1.68
C GLN A 141 -27.40 2.60 3.13
N GLN A 142 -26.28 2.62 3.87
CA GLN A 142 -26.24 1.98 5.19
C GLN A 142 -26.16 2.97 6.36
N CYS A 143 -25.67 4.19 6.17
CA CYS A 143 -25.19 5.02 7.28
C CYS A 143 -25.89 6.38 7.42
N PHE A 144 -26.44 6.95 6.33
CA PHE A 144 -26.99 8.32 6.34
C PHE A 144 -28.20 8.51 7.25
N VAL A 145 -29.03 7.47 7.42
CA VAL A 145 -30.21 7.52 8.31
C VAL A 145 -29.81 7.97 9.72
N CYS A 146 -28.71 7.42 10.24
CA CYS A 146 -28.23 7.73 11.59
C CYS A 146 -27.23 8.89 11.60
N HIS A 147 -26.27 8.91 10.67
CA HIS A 147 -25.13 9.85 10.71
C HIS A 147 -25.24 10.99 9.71
N THR A 148 -26.43 11.29 9.18
CA THR A 148 -26.65 12.49 8.36
C THR A 148 -27.96 13.15 8.74
N ASN A 149 -29.03 12.37 8.77
CA ASN A 149 -30.37 12.86 9.13
C ASN A 149 -30.46 13.05 10.64
N SER A 150 -30.17 11.99 11.40
CA SER A 150 -30.27 11.99 12.87
C SER A 150 -29.04 12.57 13.58
N LYS A 151 -27.93 12.79 12.85
CA LYS A 151 -26.63 13.29 13.37
C LYS A 151 -26.17 12.55 14.64
N MET A 152 -26.37 11.23 14.66
CA MET A 152 -26.01 10.38 15.79
C MET A 152 -24.51 10.52 16.11
N GLY A 153 -24.20 10.73 17.39
CA GLY A 153 -22.83 10.94 17.86
C GLY A 153 -22.21 12.26 17.38
N GLY A 154 -22.99 13.18 16.79
CA GLY A 154 -22.46 14.39 16.16
C GLY A 154 -21.70 14.13 14.86
N LEU A 155 -21.69 12.90 14.35
CA LEU A 155 -21.01 12.51 13.13
C LEU A 155 -21.86 12.87 11.90
N ARG A 156 -21.19 13.36 10.86
CA ARG A 156 -21.74 13.58 9.52
C ARG A 156 -20.93 12.78 8.49
N LEU A 157 -21.64 12.08 7.59
CA LEU A 157 -21.03 11.18 6.59
C LEU A 157 -21.35 11.57 5.14
N ASP A 158 -22.04 12.67 4.92
CA ASP A 158 -22.55 13.08 3.61
C ASP A 158 -21.59 13.94 2.79
N SER A 159 -20.42 14.28 3.36
CA SER A 159 -19.31 14.91 2.66
C SER A 159 -17.96 14.40 3.19
N ARG A 160 -16.92 14.45 2.36
CA ARG A 160 -15.56 14.07 2.78
C ARG A 160 -15.05 14.91 3.95
N ASP A 161 -15.32 16.21 3.91
CA ASP A 161 -14.87 17.17 4.93
C ASP A 161 -15.53 16.88 6.29
N ASP A 162 -16.81 16.50 6.29
CA ASP A 162 -17.53 16.11 7.50
C ASP A 162 -16.98 14.82 8.12
N ILE A 163 -16.58 13.83 7.31
CA ILE A 163 -16.00 12.57 7.80
C ILE A 163 -14.63 12.83 8.43
N LEU A 164 -13.83 13.70 7.84
CA LEU A 164 -12.52 14.10 8.38
C LEU A 164 -12.67 14.87 9.69
N LYS A 165 -13.67 15.75 9.78
CA LYS A 165 -14.01 16.45 11.02
C LYS A 165 -14.48 15.48 12.12
N GLY A 166 -15.21 14.44 11.72
CA GLY A 166 -15.72 13.42 12.62
C GLY A 166 -16.83 13.91 13.54
N GLY A 167 -17.01 13.19 14.65
CA GLY A 167 -18.08 13.43 15.62
C GLY A 167 -17.55 13.75 17.01
N LYS A 168 -18.40 13.55 18.03
CA LYS A 168 -18.07 13.79 19.43
C LYS A 168 -16.92 12.93 19.96
N SER A 169 -16.63 11.81 19.29
CA SER A 169 -15.56 10.87 19.65
C SER A 169 -14.26 11.10 18.86
N GLY A 170 -14.17 12.17 18.08
CA GLY A 170 -13.01 12.47 17.23
C GLY A 170 -13.24 12.19 15.74
N PRO A 171 -12.17 12.24 14.92
CA PRO A 171 -12.26 12.05 13.46
C PRO A 171 -12.76 10.65 13.11
N ALA A 172 -13.60 10.54 12.07
CA ALA A 172 -14.08 9.23 11.62
C ALA A 172 -13.08 8.49 10.73
N ILE A 173 -12.22 9.25 10.03
CA ILE A 173 -11.04 8.74 9.33
C ILE A 173 -9.86 9.67 9.61
N VAL A 174 -8.67 9.09 9.77
CA VAL A 174 -7.41 9.84 9.78
C VAL A 174 -6.73 9.54 8.45
N PRO A 175 -6.47 10.55 7.60
CA PRO A 175 -5.66 10.36 6.40
C PRO A 175 -4.31 9.77 6.80
N GLY A 176 -3.94 8.65 6.18
CA GLY A 176 -2.64 8.02 6.30
C GLY A 176 -1.80 8.33 5.07
#